data_AF-A0AAV8T5V9-F1
#
_entry.id   AF-A0AAV8T5V9-F1
#
_cell.length_a   1.000
_cell.length_b   1.000
_cell.length_c   1.000
_cell.angle_alpha   90.00
_cell.angle_beta   90.00
_cell.angle_gamma   90.00
#
_symmetry.space_group_name_H-M   'P 1'
#
loop_
_entity.id
_entity.type
_entity.pdbx_description
1 polymer ?
#
loop_
_entity_poly.entity_id
_entity_poly.type
_entity_poly.pdbx_seq_one_letter_code
_entity_poly.pdbx_strand_id
1 'polypeptide(L)'
;MCLTVHFIDNDWKLNKRIINFCPIDSHKGEAIGMTVERCLIEWGIDNVLTMTVDNASSNDTAIAYLKKRFSTRKNSVIRCEHFHVRCVAHIINLVVGDGLSEVSSSIMRIRAAIRFVRQSPARLKRFNEAIVMEMIDCKKSLCLDVSTRWNSTYLMLDVAQKFEKAFERFEVLDPSFKSEMEGDMGVPTCNDWEVARRLTLFLNQFYELTLRVSGSYYVTSNTYFSEISTVASNLDQMVNNNDLELSLMASNMKRKFHKYWGNIEKANMFIYIATILDPRSKLEYVEFTFQELYNGRMFHDTMESKFKKFKSATGGWDTRSELDQYLGEGA
;
A
#
# COMPACT_ATOMS: atom_id res chain seq x y z
N MET A 1 -5.15 -10.38 -15.60
CA MET A 1 -4.90 -8.98 -15.22
C MET A 1 -6.17 -8.17 -15.40
N CYS A 2 -6.50 -7.27 -14.48
CA CYS A 2 -7.63 -6.35 -14.64
C CYS A 2 -7.10 -4.96 -14.98
N LEU A 3 -7.69 -4.31 -16.00
CA LEU A 3 -7.35 -2.96 -16.42
C LEU A 3 -8.50 -2.02 -16.09
N THR A 4 -8.21 -1.02 -15.25
CA THR A 4 -9.16 0.00 -14.83
C THR A 4 -8.64 1.37 -15.25
N VAL A 5 -9.49 2.16 -15.88
CA VAL A 5 -9.20 3.55 -16.23
C VAL A 5 -9.88 4.49 -15.25
N HIS A 6 -9.17 5.56 -14.93
CA HIS A 6 -9.64 6.65 -14.09
C HIS A 6 -9.51 7.96 -14.86
N PHE A 7 -10.59 8.73 -14.97
CA PHE A 7 -10.60 10.02 -15.66
C PHE A 7 -11.68 10.94 -15.09
N ILE A 8 -11.58 12.23 -15.39
CA ILE A 8 -12.57 13.25 -15.07
C ILE A 8 -13.29 13.61 -16.38
N ASP A 9 -14.61 13.65 -16.37
CA ASP A 9 -15.42 14.05 -17.53
C ASP A 9 -15.67 15.57 -17.57
N ASN A 10 -16.40 16.03 -18.58
CA ASN A 10 -16.73 17.45 -18.77
C ASN A 10 -17.61 18.02 -17.65
N ASP A 11 -18.29 17.17 -16.87
CA ASP A 11 -19.10 17.56 -15.72
C ASP A 11 -18.27 17.58 -14.42
N TRP A 12 -16.95 17.45 -14.51
CA TRP A 12 -16.03 17.34 -13.37
C TRP A 12 -16.30 16.13 -12.48
N LYS A 13 -16.89 15.05 -13.03
CA LYS A 13 -17.13 13.81 -12.27
C LYS A 13 -15.99 12.82 -12.45
N LEU A 14 -15.54 12.27 -11.33
CA LEU A 14 -14.56 11.20 -11.31
C LEU A 14 -15.21 9.90 -11.80
N ASN A 15 -14.64 9.34 -12.87
CA ASN A 15 -15.06 8.07 -13.44
C ASN A 15 -14.01 6.99 -13.17
N LYS A 16 -14.48 5.84 -12.70
CA LYS A 16 -13.73 4.58 -12.61
C LYS A 16 -14.42 3.56 -13.50
N ARG A 17 -13.71 3.00 -14.48
CA ARG A 17 -14.26 2.00 -15.41
C ARG A 17 -13.28 0.84 -15.57
N ILE A 18 -13.76 -0.38 -15.35
CA ILE A 18 -13.02 -1.57 -15.75
C ILE A 18 -13.23 -1.70 -17.26
N ILE A 19 -12.14 -1.64 -18.02
CA ILE A 19 -12.18 -1.69 -19.48
C ILE A 19 -11.88 -3.09 -20.01
N ASN A 20 -11.15 -3.91 -19.24
CA ASN A 20 -10.87 -5.28 -19.65
C ASN A 20 -10.39 -6.17 -18.48
N PHE A 21 -10.70 -7.46 -18.59
CA PHE A 21 -10.06 -8.53 -17.84
C PHE A 21 -9.17 -9.32 -18.80
N CYS A 22 -7.93 -8.90 -18.96
CA CYS A 22 -7.00 -9.53 -19.89
C CYS A 22 -6.45 -10.83 -19.31
N PRO A 23 -6.71 -12.01 -19.91
CA PRO A 23 -5.97 -13.22 -19.60
C PRO A 23 -4.49 -12.98 -19.95
N ILE A 24 -3.59 -13.43 -19.09
CA ILE A 24 -2.15 -13.31 -19.33
C ILE A 24 -1.56 -14.70 -19.23
N ASP A 25 -1.06 -15.21 -20.36
CA ASP A 25 -0.45 -16.53 -20.45
C ASP A 25 1.02 -16.52 -20.01
N SER A 26 1.62 -15.33 -19.85
CA SER A 26 3.02 -15.15 -19.48
C SER A 26 3.22 -13.97 -18.52
N HIS A 27 3.84 -14.23 -17.37
CA HIS A 27 4.17 -13.19 -16.39
C HIS A 27 5.41 -12.35 -16.77
N LYS A 28 5.93 -12.48 -18.00
CA LYS A 28 7.03 -11.65 -18.52
C LYS A 28 6.53 -10.22 -18.74
N GLY A 29 7.29 -9.23 -18.26
CA GLY A 29 6.88 -7.83 -18.29
C GLY A 29 6.54 -7.28 -19.68
N GLU A 30 7.29 -7.65 -20.73
CA GLU A 30 6.96 -7.24 -22.10
C GLU A 30 5.61 -7.77 -22.58
N ALA A 31 5.26 -9.03 -22.24
CA ALA A 31 3.96 -9.60 -22.58
C ALA A 31 2.81 -8.87 -21.89
N ILE A 32 3.02 -8.48 -20.63
CA ILE A 32 2.09 -7.63 -19.88
C ILE A 32 1.94 -6.28 -20.60
N GLY A 33 3.05 -5.62 -20.95
CA GLY A 33 3.07 -4.34 -21.66
C GLY A 33 2.33 -4.40 -23.01
N MET A 34 2.59 -5.41 -23.84
CA MET A 34 1.88 -5.62 -25.11
C MET A 34 0.38 -5.83 -24.92
N THR A 35 0.00 -6.57 -23.88
CA THR A 35 -1.41 -6.81 -23.56
C THR A 35 -2.13 -5.54 -23.14
N VAL A 36 -1.47 -4.68 -22.36
CA VAL A 36 -1.97 -3.35 -22.00
C VAL A 36 -2.09 -2.47 -23.23
N GLU A 37 -1.05 -2.39 -24.06
CA GLU A 37 -1.05 -1.56 -25.27
C GLU A 37 -2.20 -1.95 -26.20
N ARG A 38 -2.39 -3.24 -26.48
CA ARG A 38 -3.49 -3.74 -27.31
C ARG A 38 -4.84 -3.33 -26.76
N CYS A 39 -5.05 -3.50 -25.45
CA CYS A 39 -6.30 -3.13 -24.79
C CYS A 39 -6.59 -1.62 -24.93
N LEU A 40 -5.58 -0.76 -24.74
CA LEU A 40 -5.74 0.68 -24.90
C LEU A 40 -6.06 1.07 -26.35
N ILE A 41 -5.42 0.43 -27.33
CA ILE A 41 -5.70 0.65 -28.77
C ILE A 41 -7.14 0.22 -29.12
N GLU A 42 -7.60 -0.94 -28.66
CA GLU A 42 -8.96 -1.43 -28.91
C GLU A 42 -10.04 -0.47 -28.37
N TRP A 43 -9.75 0.21 -27.26
CA TRP A 43 -10.62 1.24 -26.68
C TRP A 43 -10.43 2.64 -27.28
N GLY A 44 -9.48 2.84 -28.20
CA GLY A 44 -9.15 4.15 -28.76
C GLY A 44 -8.52 5.12 -27.76
N ILE A 45 -7.84 4.60 -26.73
CA ILE A 45 -7.19 5.41 -25.68
C ILE A 45 -5.74 5.65 -26.07
N ASP A 46 -5.48 6.85 -26.58
CA ASP A 46 -4.13 7.27 -26.98
C ASP A 46 -3.39 8.10 -25.93
N ASN A 47 -4.12 8.78 -25.05
CA ASN A 47 -3.57 9.73 -24.10
C ASN A 47 -3.65 9.17 -22.68
N VAL A 48 -2.55 8.60 -22.21
CA VAL A 48 -2.42 8.09 -20.83
C VAL A 48 -1.42 8.97 -20.08
N LEU A 49 -1.89 9.63 -19.02
CA LEU A 49 -1.05 10.47 -18.15
C LEU A 49 -0.10 9.63 -17.30
N THR A 50 -0.64 8.62 -16.62
CA THR A 50 0.11 7.76 -15.71
C THR A 50 -0.56 6.41 -15.54
N MET A 51 0.20 5.44 -15.06
CA MET A 51 -0.23 4.10 -14.77
C MET A 51 0.23 3.72 -13.36
N THR A 52 -0.73 3.21 -12.58
CA THR A 52 -0.47 2.70 -11.23
C THR A 52 -0.45 1.18 -11.25
N VAL A 53 0.66 0.59 -10.82
CA VAL A 53 0.86 -0.87 -10.75
C VAL A 53 1.51 -1.26 -9.42
N ASP A 54 1.40 -2.54 -9.05
CA ASP A 54 2.12 -3.05 -7.87
C ASP A 54 3.64 -3.09 -8.10
N ASN A 55 4.39 -3.41 -7.06
CA ASN A 55 5.84 -3.31 -7.07
C ASN A 55 6.55 -4.59 -7.57
N ALA A 56 5.87 -5.43 -8.36
CA ALA A 56 6.52 -6.56 -9.02
C ALA A 56 7.52 -6.09 -10.09
N SER A 57 8.66 -6.77 -10.21
CA SER A 57 9.72 -6.42 -11.17
C SER A 57 9.27 -6.53 -12.63
N SER A 58 8.35 -7.45 -12.93
CA SER A 58 7.74 -7.58 -14.27
C SER A 58 7.02 -6.30 -14.69
N ASN A 59 6.43 -5.55 -13.75
CA ASN A 59 5.76 -4.29 -14.06
C ASN A 59 6.75 -3.18 -14.43
N ASP A 60 7.96 -3.17 -13.88
CA ASP A 60 8.98 -2.21 -14.29
C ASP A 60 9.32 -2.38 -15.78
N THR A 61 9.44 -3.63 -16.25
CA THR A 61 9.65 -3.95 -17.68
C THR A 61 8.42 -3.62 -18.53
N ALA A 62 7.20 -3.93 -18.05
CA ALA A 62 5.97 -3.61 -18.76
C ALA A 62 5.80 -2.09 -18.97
N ILE A 63 6.07 -1.31 -17.93
CA ILE A 63 6.06 0.15 -17.97
C ILE A 63 7.14 0.68 -18.92
N ALA A 64 8.35 0.13 -18.89
CA ALA A 64 9.42 0.56 -19.80
C ALA A 64 9.03 0.33 -21.28
N TYR A 65 8.40 -0.81 -21.57
CA TYR A 65 7.82 -1.10 -22.88
C TYR A 65 6.78 -0.06 -23.27
N LEU A 66 5.80 0.21 -22.40
CA LEU A 66 4.71 1.16 -22.66
C LEU A 66 5.25 2.58 -22.83
N LYS A 67 6.15 3.04 -21.96
CA LYS A 67 6.83 4.33 -22.10
C LYS A 67 7.44 4.48 -23.50
N LYS A 68 8.22 3.49 -23.96
CA LYS A 68 8.82 3.53 -25.30
C LYS A 68 7.78 3.65 -26.43
N ARG A 69 6.62 3.01 -26.28
CA ARG A 69 5.52 3.05 -27.27
C ARG A 69 4.70 4.34 -27.24
N PHE A 70 4.45 4.88 -26.05
CA PHE A 70 3.65 6.10 -25.89
C PHE A 70 4.47 7.37 -26.09
N SER A 71 5.75 7.40 -25.72
CA SER A 71 6.62 8.58 -25.90
C SER A 71 6.83 8.97 -27.37
N THR A 72 6.61 8.06 -28.32
CA THR A 72 6.68 8.36 -29.76
C THR A 72 5.37 8.91 -30.33
N ARG A 73 4.27 8.87 -29.57
CA ARG A 73 2.97 9.40 -30.01
C ARG A 73 2.95 10.92 -29.86
N LYS A 74 2.37 11.60 -30.86
CA LYS A 74 2.27 13.08 -30.90
C LYS A 74 1.59 13.65 -29.65
N ASN A 75 0.62 12.94 -29.09
CA ASN A 75 -0.21 13.40 -27.97
C ASN A 75 0.30 12.93 -26.59
N SER A 76 1.57 12.51 -26.48
CA SER A 76 2.09 11.99 -25.22
C SER A 76 2.17 13.07 -24.13
N VAL A 77 1.40 12.88 -23.06
CA VAL A 77 1.35 13.82 -21.94
C VAL A 77 2.67 13.75 -21.16
N ILE A 78 3.41 14.87 -21.09
CA ILE A 78 4.70 14.98 -20.39
C ILE A 78 5.70 13.88 -20.85
N ARG A 79 5.60 13.45 -22.11
CA ARG A 79 6.44 12.40 -22.74
C ARG A 79 6.61 11.11 -21.93
N CYS A 80 5.64 10.79 -21.05
CA CYS A 80 5.66 9.62 -20.17
C CYS A 80 6.78 9.59 -19.11
N GLU A 81 7.37 10.73 -18.71
CA GLU A 81 8.42 10.74 -17.67
C GLU A 81 7.91 10.20 -16.33
N HIS A 82 6.77 10.72 -15.87
CA HIS A 82 6.10 10.33 -14.62
C HIS A 82 5.01 9.26 -14.82
N PHE A 83 5.12 8.48 -15.89
CA PHE A 83 4.13 7.48 -16.29
C PHE A 83 3.97 6.32 -15.30
N HIS A 84 4.98 6.05 -14.46
CA HIS A 84 4.91 4.97 -13.48
C HIS A 84 4.67 5.53 -12.09
N VAL A 85 3.48 5.28 -11.54
CA VAL A 85 3.17 5.50 -10.13
C VAL A 85 3.15 4.14 -9.44
N ARG A 86 4.00 3.93 -8.44
CA ARG A 86 3.96 2.70 -7.65
C ARG A 86 2.76 2.75 -6.70
N CYS A 87 2.06 1.64 -6.55
CA CYS A 87 0.91 1.56 -5.65
C CYS A 87 1.33 1.78 -4.17
N VAL A 88 0.87 2.89 -3.57
CA VAL A 88 1.18 3.26 -2.17
C VAL A 88 0.72 2.18 -1.19
N ALA A 89 -0.51 1.67 -1.35
CA ALA A 89 -1.05 0.57 -0.52
C ALA A 89 -0.17 -0.68 -0.59
N HIS A 90 0.36 -1.00 -1.78
CA HIS A 90 1.26 -2.13 -1.94
C HIS A 90 2.63 -1.87 -1.28
N ILE A 91 3.17 -0.66 -1.37
CA ILE A 91 4.41 -0.32 -0.67
C ILE A 91 4.22 -0.42 0.85
N ILE A 92 3.12 0.09 1.41
CA ILE A 92 2.81 -0.07 2.84
C ILE A 92 2.73 -1.55 3.20
N ASN A 93 2.13 -2.39 2.35
CA ASN A 93 2.11 -3.84 2.56
C ASN A 93 3.51 -4.45 2.63
N LEU A 94 4.44 -4.00 1.80
CA LEU A 94 5.83 -4.44 1.86
C LEU A 94 6.57 -3.90 3.10
N VAL A 95 6.29 -2.65 3.50
CA VAL A 95 6.88 -2.04 4.69
C VAL A 95 6.47 -2.81 5.94
N VAL A 96 5.16 -3.01 6.15
CA VAL A 96 4.65 -3.75 7.30
C VAL A 96 5.05 -5.22 7.26
N GLY A 97 5.01 -5.85 6.08
CA GLY A 97 5.44 -7.22 5.89
C GLY A 97 6.89 -7.47 6.34
N ASP A 98 7.82 -6.57 6.02
CA ASP A 98 9.21 -6.65 6.49
C ASP A 98 9.34 -6.45 8.01
N GLY A 99 8.40 -5.74 8.65
CA GLY A 99 8.38 -5.61 10.10
C GLY A 99 7.87 -6.88 10.81
N LEU A 100 6.84 -7.51 10.23
CA LEU A 100 6.20 -8.69 10.81
C LEU A 100 7.09 -9.94 10.86
N SER A 101 8.24 -9.96 10.15
CA SER A 101 9.19 -11.08 10.24
C SER A 101 9.78 -11.24 11.64
N GLU A 102 9.93 -10.14 12.40
CA GLU A 102 10.54 -10.15 13.74
C GLU A 102 9.66 -10.86 14.78
N VAL A 103 8.34 -10.70 14.67
CA VAL A 103 7.34 -11.22 15.63
C VAL A 103 6.64 -12.48 15.11
N SER A 104 7.29 -13.18 14.19
CA SER A 104 6.66 -14.25 13.41
C SER A 104 6.17 -15.43 14.27
N SER A 105 6.86 -15.78 15.37
CA SER A 105 6.53 -16.96 16.16
C SER A 105 5.18 -16.87 16.90
N SER A 106 4.90 -15.76 17.58
CA SER A 106 3.62 -15.54 18.29
C SER A 106 2.44 -15.49 17.30
N ILE A 107 2.65 -14.82 16.16
CA ILE A 107 1.64 -14.77 15.09
C ILE A 107 1.40 -16.17 14.53
N MET A 108 2.43 -16.98 14.35
CA MET A 108 2.31 -18.36 13.86
C MET A 108 1.51 -19.23 14.83
N ARG A 109 1.79 -19.18 16.14
CA ARG A 109 1.02 -19.94 17.15
C ARG A 109 -0.46 -19.55 17.17
N ILE A 110 -0.76 -18.25 17.20
CA ILE A 110 -2.15 -17.76 17.17
C ILE A 110 -2.86 -18.18 15.86
N ARG A 111 -2.18 -18.06 14.72
CA ARG A 111 -2.71 -18.49 13.42
C ARG A 111 -3.01 -19.98 13.41
N ALA A 112 -2.11 -20.81 13.96
CA ALA A 112 -2.29 -22.25 14.04
C ALA A 112 -3.49 -22.62 14.93
N ALA A 113 -3.64 -21.95 16.09
CA ALA A 113 -4.80 -22.15 16.96
C ALA A 113 -6.13 -21.79 16.28
N ILE A 114 -6.18 -20.67 15.57
CA ILE A 114 -7.37 -20.26 14.81
C ILE A 114 -7.67 -21.26 13.69
N ARG A 115 -6.64 -21.74 12.99
CA ARG A 115 -6.79 -22.76 11.94
C ARG A 115 -7.36 -24.05 12.52
N PHE A 116 -6.87 -24.51 13.67
CA PHE A 116 -7.37 -25.70 14.35
C PHE A 116 -8.86 -25.61 14.67
N VAL A 117 -9.28 -24.51 15.31
CA VAL A 117 -10.68 -24.27 15.67
C VAL A 117 -11.58 -24.24 14.44
N ARG A 118 -11.11 -23.61 13.35
CA ARG A 118 -11.87 -23.46 12.10
C ARG A 118 -11.82 -24.68 11.18
N GLN A 119 -11.03 -25.70 11.50
CA GLN A 119 -10.82 -26.85 10.63
C GLN A 119 -12.07 -27.73 10.50
N SER A 120 -12.94 -27.76 11.51
CA SER A 120 -14.19 -28.53 11.47
C SER A 120 -15.34 -27.83 12.20
N PRO A 121 -16.60 -28.05 11.78
CA PRO A 121 -17.78 -27.53 12.49
C PRO A 121 -17.86 -27.99 13.94
N ALA A 122 -17.39 -29.21 14.24
CA ALA A 122 -17.40 -29.75 15.60
C ALA A 122 -16.44 -29.00 16.54
N ARG A 123 -15.21 -28.71 16.08
CA ARG A 123 -14.24 -27.91 16.84
C ARG A 123 -14.73 -26.48 17.05
N LEU A 124 -15.30 -25.87 16.01
CA LEU A 124 -15.89 -24.54 16.10
C LEU A 124 -17.06 -24.50 17.11
N LYS A 125 -17.91 -25.54 17.14
CA LYS A 125 -19.00 -25.65 18.12
C LYS A 125 -18.46 -25.70 19.56
N ARG A 126 -17.47 -26.55 19.85
CA ARG A 126 -16.82 -26.63 21.16
C ARG A 126 -16.15 -25.32 21.56
N PHE A 127 -15.53 -24.62 20.61
CA PHE A 127 -14.96 -23.30 20.88
C PHE A 127 -16.04 -22.26 21.21
N ASN A 128 -17.20 -22.30 20.55
CA ASN A 128 -18.33 -21.45 20.91
C ASN A 128 -18.88 -21.78 22.31
N GLU A 129 -18.86 -23.04 22.73
CA GLU A 129 -19.18 -23.42 24.12
C GLU A 129 -18.19 -22.78 25.11
N ALA A 130 -16.88 -22.76 24.78
CA ALA A 130 -15.87 -22.07 25.58
C ALA A 130 -16.13 -20.55 25.68
N ILE A 131 -16.52 -19.90 24.57
CA ILE A 131 -16.90 -18.47 24.53
C ILE A 131 -18.05 -18.18 25.51
N VAL A 132 -19.07 -19.05 25.52
CA VAL A 132 -20.25 -18.90 26.40
C VAL A 132 -19.86 -19.11 27.87
N MET A 133 -19.03 -20.12 28.18
CA MET A 133 -18.58 -20.39 29.54
C MET A 133 -17.74 -19.25 30.12
N GLU A 134 -16.91 -18.62 29.31
CA GLU A 134 -16.07 -17.47 29.71
C GLU A 134 -16.80 -16.12 29.59
N MET A 135 -18.11 -16.13 29.30
CA MET A 135 -18.96 -14.94 29.21
C MET A 135 -18.41 -13.84 28.28
N ILE A 136 -17.79 -14.22 27.16
CA ILE A 136 -17.16 -13.27 26.25
C ILE A 136 -18.23 -12.57 25.39
N ASP A 137 -18.45 -11.28 25.64
CA ASP A 137 -19.34 -10.42 24.85
C ASP A 137 -18.64 -9.84 23.61
N CYS A 138 -18.22 -10.72 22.69
CA CYS A 138 -17.66 -10.33 21.40
C CYS A 138 -18.45 -10.97 20.27
N LYS A 139 -19.11 -10.14 19.45
CA LYS A 139 -19.92 -10.60 18.30
C LYS A 139 -19.10 -10.88 17.04
N LYS A 140 -17.80 -10.57 17.04
CA LYS A 140 -16.92 -10.83 15.89
C LYS A 140 -16.60 -12.34 15.81
N SER A 141 -16.53 -12.90 14.61
CA SER A 141 -16.06 -14.28 14.41
C SER A 141 -14.55 -14.33 14.18
N LEU A 142 -13.87 -15.36 14.70
CA LEU A 142 -12.47 -15.64 14.37
C LEU A 142 -12.27 -15.66 12.84
N CYS A 143 -11.24 -14.98 12.33
CA CYS A 143 -10.88 -14.99 10.92
C CYS A 143 -9.43 -15.47 10.76
N LEU A 144 -9.16 -16.22 9.69
CA LEU A 144 -7.80 -16.62 9.34
C LEU A 144 -7.22 -15.57 8.40
N ASP A 145 -5.95 -15.22 8.59
CA ASP A 145 -5.26 -14.28 7.73
C ASP A 145 -4.91 -14.88 6.35
N VAL A 146 -4.64 -13.98 5.42
CA VAL A 146 -4.00 -14.26 4.13
C VAL A 146 -2.55 -13.84 4.27
N SER A 147 -1.63 -14.82 4.24
CA SER A 147 -0.20 -14.60 4.54
C SER A 147 0.48 -13.52 3.69
N THR A 148 -0.05 -13.23 2.50
CA THR A 148 0.48 -12.20 1.60
C THR A 148 -0.08 -10.79 1.86
N ARG A 149 -1.04 -10.64 2.77
CA ARG A 149 -1.73 -9.37 3.07
C ARG A 149 -1.71 -9.07 4.56
N TRP A 150 -0.82 -8.17 4.97
CA TRP A 150 -0.63 -7.81 6.37
C TRP A 150 -1.92 -7.31 7.06
N ASN A 151 -2.82 -6.61 6.34
CA ASN A 151 -4.11 -6.14 6.86
C ASN A 151 -4.95 -7.28 7.44
N SER A 152 -4.90 -8.45 6.81
CA SER A 152 -5.64 -9.62 7.27
C SER A 152 -5.01 -10.24 8.52
N THR A 153 -3.68 -10.16 8.67
CA THR A 153 -2.96 -10.54 9.89
C THR A 153 -3.33 -9.60 11.04
N TYR A 154 -3.37 -8.28 10.80
CA TYR A 154 -3.86 -7.31 11.79
C TYR A 154 -5.29 -7.63 12.25
N LEU A 155 -6.21 -7.87 11.31
CA LEU A 155 -7.60 -8.20 11.64
C LEU A 155 -7.72 -9.53 12.40
N MET A 156 -6.94 -10.54 12.01
CA MET A 156 -6.85 -11.81 12.72
C MET A 156 -6.45 -11.59 14.17
N LEU A 157 -5.39 -10.81 14.42
CA LEU A 157 -4.91 -10.54 15.78
C LEU A 157 -5.90 -9.67 16.58
N ASP A 158 -6.50 -8.63 15.99
CA ASP A 158 -7.49 -7.76 16.65
C ASP A 158 -8.71 -8.55 17.16
N VAL A 159 -9.13 -9.55 16.39
CA VAL A 159 -10.25 -10.42 16.78
C VAL A 159 -9.78 -11.48 17.77
N ALA A 160 -8.69 -12.18 17.47
CA ALA A 160 -8.25 -13.32 18.26
C ALA A 160 -7.91 -12.95 19.70
N GLN A 161 -7.29 -11.80 19.95
CA GLN A 161 -6.94 -11.35 21.30
C GLN A 161 -8.16 -11.21 22.24
N LYS A 162 -9.36 -10.99 21.69
CA LYS A 162 -10.62 -10.91 22.45
C LYS A 162 -11.11 -12.28 22.92
N PHE A 163 -10.54 -13.34 22.38
CA PHE A 163 -10.91 -14.73 22.65
C PHE A 163 -9.82 -15.52 23.41
N GLU A 164 -8.79 -14.86 23.98
CA GLU A 164 -7.73 -15.53 24.76
C GLU A 164 -8.31 -16.48 25.81
N LYS A 165 -9.27 -16.02 26.63
CA LYS A 165 -9.91 -16.85 27.65
C LYS A 165 -10.70 -18.03 27.08
N ALA A 166 -11.32 -17.86 25.92
CA ALA A 166 -11.95 -18.99 25.22
C ALA A 166 -10.92 -20.00 24.74
N PHE A 167 -9.73 -19.60 24.27
CA PHE A 167 -8.65 -20.52 23.92
C PHE A 167 -8.11 -21.27 25.14
N GLU A 168 -7.91 -20.60 26.28
CA GLU A 168 -7.52 -21.25 27.55
C GLU A 168 -8.56 -22.30 27.98
N ARG A 169 -9.85 -21.95 27.94
CA ARG A 169 -10.95 -22.87 28.25
C ARG A 169 -11.04 -24.02 27.25
N PHE A 170 -10.82 -23.73 25.97
CA PHE A 170 -10.89 -24.73 24.89
C PHE A 170 -9.83 -25.81 25.04
N GLU A 171 -8.63 -25.49 25.54
CA GLU A 171 -7.59 -26.50 25.87
C GLU A 171 -8.09 -27.53 26.90
N VAL A 172 -8.93 -27.10 27.85
CA VAL A 172 -9.54 -27.99 28.86
C VAL A 172 -10.69 -28.82 28.27
N LEU A 173 -11.50 -28.22 27.38
CA LEU A 173 -12.67 -28.88 26.78
C LEU A 173 -12.30 -29.86 25.67
N ASP A 174 -11.20 -29.61 24.95
CA ASP A 174 -10.72 -30.46 23.86
C ASP A 174 -9.23 -30.80 24.06
N PRO A 175 -8.91 -31.86 24.82
CA PRO A 175 -7.53 -32.27 25.04
C PRO A 175 -6.74 -32.57 23.76
N SER A 176 -7.42 -32.85 22.64
CA SER A 176 -6.77 -33.04 21.34
C SER A 176 -6.11 -31.76 20.82
N PHE A 177 -6.60 -30.59 21.25
CA PHE A 177 -6.04 -29.29 20.88
C PHE A 177 -4.57 -29.20 21.27
N LYS A 178 -4.23 -29.53 22.52
CA LYS A 178 -2.85 -29.46 22.99
C LYS A 178 -1.96 -30.45 22.25
N SER A 179 -2.38 -31.72 22.17
CA SER A 179 -1.58 -32.79 21.58
C SER A 179 -1.33 -32.60 20.08
N GLU A 180 -2.32 -32.11 19.32
CA GLU A 180 -2.15 -31.85 17.88
C GLU A 180 -1.31 -30.58 17.62
N MET A 181 -1.38 -29.60 18.51
CA MET A 181 -0.59 -28.36 18.40
C MET A 181 0.87 -28.53 18.82
N GLU A 182 1.18 -29.51 19.70
CA GLU A 182 2.56 -29.88 20.07
C GLU A 182 3.39 -30.37 18.87
N GLY A 183 2.75 -30.92 17.84
CA GLY A 183 3.40 -31.29 16.57
C GLY A 183 3.70 -30.11 15.63
N ASP A 184 3.23 -28.90 15.97
CA ASP A 184 3.46 -27.66 15.22
C ASP A 184 4.33 -26.70 16.06
N MET A 185 3.77 -25.58 16.54
CA MET A 185 4.49 -24.56 17.31
C MET A 185 4.04 -24.49 18.79
N GLY A 186 3.20 -25.42 19.23
CA GLY A 186 2.53 -25.40 20.52
C GLY A 186 1.29 -24.49 20.57
N VAL A 187 0.56 -24.57 21.68
CA VAL A 187 -0.60 -23.69 21.95
C VAL A 187 -0.15 -22.25 22.24
N PRO A 188 -0.96 -21.22 21.94
CA PRO A 188 -0.66 -19.85 22.31
C PRO A 188 -0.48 -19.69 23.82
N THR A 189 0.59 -19.04 24.24
CA THR A 189 0.94 -18.71 25.62
C THR A 189 0.44 -17.31 26.00
N CYS A 190 0.42 -16.99 27.29
CA CYS A 190 0.12 -15.63 27.78
C CYS A 190 0.99 -14.57 27.09
N ASN A 191 2.29 -14.86 26.89
CA ASN A 191 3.19 -13.96 26.17
C ASN A 191 2.77 -13.72 24.71
N ASP A 192 2.20 -14.72 24.03
CA ASP A 192 1.74 -14.56 22.64
C ASP A 192 0.57 -13.58 22.54
N TRP A 193 -0.34 -13.62 23.52
CA TRP A 193 -1.47 -12.71 23.60
C TRP A 193 -1.04 -11.29 23.95
N GLU A 194 -0.07 -11.12 24.85
CA GLU A 194 0.56 -9.82 25.14
C GLU A 194 1.28 -9.24 23.91
N VAL A 195 2.00 -10.07 23.17
CA VAL A 195 2.60 -9.67 21.87
C VAL A 195 1.50 -9.25 20.89
N ALA A 196 0.41 -10.00 20.77
CA ALA A 196 -0.71 -9.66 19.88
C ALA A 196 -1.38 -8.32 20.25
N ARG A 197 -1.57 -8.03 21.54
CA ARG A 197 -2.09 -6.73 22.03
C ARG A 197 -1.17 -5.58 21.65
N ARG A 198 0.12 -5.70 21.95
CA ARG A 198 1.14 -4.69 21.60
C ARG A 198 1.21 -4.46 20.09
N LEU A 199 1.21 -5.55 19.30
CA LEU A 199 1.25 -5.48 17.85
C LEU A 199 0.00 -4.88 17.24
N THR A 200 -1.19 -5.20 17.73
CA THR A 200 -2.43 -4.62 17.19
C THR A 200 -2.48 -3.12 17.43
N LEU A 201 -2.04 -2.64 18.59
CA LEU A 201 -1.88 -1.21 18.85
C LEU A 201 -0.87 -0.57 17.89
N PHE A 202 0.30 -1.19 17.74
CA PHE A 202 1.37 -0.72 16.84
C PHE A 202 0.91 -0.65 15.37
N LEU A 203 0.21 -1.68 14.90
CA LEU A 203 -0.20 -1.83 13.50
C LEU A 203 -1.43 -1.00 13.13
N ASN A 204 -2.22 -0.59 14.12
CA ASN A 204 -3.49 0.13 13.91
C ASN A 204 -3.33 1.36 13.02
N GLN A 205 -2.29 2.16 13.24
CA GLN A 205 -2.04 3.36 12.44
C GLN A 205 -1.80 3.06 10.96
N PHE A 206 -1.13 1.95 10.65
CA PHE A 206 -0.88 1.52 9.27
C PHE A 206 -2.16 1.00 8.63
N TYR A 207 -3.09 0.48 9.44
CA TYR A 207 -4.29 -0.18 8.97
C TYR A 207 -5.28 0.88 8.52
N GLU A 208 -5.51 1.86 9.39
CA GLU A 208 -6.29 3.06 9.09
C GLU A 208 -5.73 3.82 7.88
N LEU A 209 -4.40 3.95 7.80
CA LEU A 209 -3.77 4.58 6.65
C LEU A 209 -3.99 3.79 5.36
N THR A 210 -3.86 2.46 5.41
CA THR A 210 -4.10 1.60 4.25
C THR A 210 -5.55 1.69 3.79
N LEU A 211 -6.53 1.79 4.70
CA LEU A 211 -7.92 2.03 4.35
C LEU A 211 -8.09 3.36 3.61
N ARG A 212 -7.48 4.45 4.10
CA ARG A 212 -7.57 5.77 3.47
C ARG A 212 -7.00 5.77 2.04
N VAL A 213 -5.83 5.19 1.84
CA VAL A 213 -5.16 5.18 0.52
C VAL A 213 -5.70 4.11 -0.46
N SER A 214 -6.44 3.12 0.04
CA SER A 214 -7.07 2.08 -0.80
C SER A 214 -8.47 2.46 -1.29
N GLY A 215 -8.92 3.69 -1.01
CA GLY A 215 -10.18 4.23 -1.49
C GLY A 215 -10.29 4.18 -3.02
N SER A 216 -11.49 3.85 -3.53
CA SER A 216 -11.71 3.75 -4.97
C SER A 216 -12.92 4.52 -5.51
N TYR A 217 -13.66 5.19 -4.61
CA TYR A 217 -14.83 6.01 -4.93
C TYR A 217 -14.58 7.52 -4.72
N TYR A 218 -13.38 7.88 -4.28
CA TYR A 218 -12.95 9.26 -4.05
C TYR A 218 -11.48 9.41 -4.45
N VAL A 219 -11.05 10.64 -4.66
CA VAL A 219 -9.65 10.95 -5.00
C VAL A 219 -8.78 10.72 -3.77
N THR A 220 -7.72 9.92 -3.94
CA THR A 220 -6.74 9.61 -2.89
C THR A 220 -5.36 10.22 -3.17
N SER A 221 -5.08 10.61 -4.41
CA SER A 221 -3.74 11.05 -4.83
C SER A 221 -3.24 12.28 -4.08
N ASN A 222 -4.15 13.21 -3.76
CA ASN A 222 -3.85 14.44 -3.03
C ASN A 222 -3.41 14.18 -1.58
N THR A 223 -3.86 13.08 -0.96
CA THR A 223 -3.50 12.75 0.43
C THR A 223 -2.21 11.94 0.53
N TYR A 224 -1.74 11.31 -0.55
CA TYR A 224 -0.60 10.40 -0.50
C TYR A 224 0.65 10.98 0.14
N PHE A 225 1.01 12.23 -0.16
CA PHE A 225 2.21 12.84 0.43
C PHE A 225 2.10 12.97 1.96
N SER A 226 0.93 13.43 2.43
CA SER A 226 0.63 13.55 3.86
C SER A 226 0.66 12.19 4.56
N GLU A 227 0.07 11.15 3.94
CA GLU A 227 0.08 9.79 4.48
C GLU A 227 1.49 9.21 4.53
N ILE A 228 2.30 9.41 3.47
CA ILE A 228 3.69 8.96 3.42
C ILE A 228 4.52 9.63 4.51
N SER A 229 4.36 10.94 4.71
CA SER A 229 5.03 11.66 5.79
C SER A 229 4.58 11.16 7.16
N THR A 230 3.27 10.96 7.36
CA THR A 230 2.73 10.40 8.61
C THR A 230 3.35 9.04 8.93
N VAL A 231 3.51 8.16 7.92
CA VAL A 231 4.22 6.88 8.08
C VAL A 231 5.67 7.10 8.52
N ALA A 232 6.38 8.03 7.90
CA ALA A 232 7.77 8.31 8.25
C ALA A 232 7.89 8.78 9.70
N SER A 233 7.11 9.77 10.11
CA SER A 233 7.11 10.31 11.47
C SER A 233 6.75 9.24 12.50
N ASN A 234 5.75 8.41 12.20
CA ASN A 234 5.39 7.31 13.10
C ASN A 234 6.51 6.28 13.23
N LEU A 235 7.17 5.92 12.12
CA LEU A 235 8.32 5.01 12.15
C LEU A 235 9.48 5.61 12.95
N ASP A 236 9.74 6.91 12.83
CA ASP A 236 10.78 7.61 13.59
C ASP A 236 10.51 7.58 15.10
N GLN A 237 9.26 7.78 15.52
CA GLN A 237 8.87 7.64 16.93
C GLN A 237 9.01 6.19 17.40
N MET A 238 8.56 5.23 16.58
CA MET A 238 8.53 3.82 16.93
C MET A 238 9.91 3.16 17.00
N VAL A 239 10.88 3.65 16.23
CA VAL A 239 12.28 3.20 16.35
C VAL A 239 12.84 3.50 17.74
N ASN A 240 12.37 4.56 18.40
CA ASN A 240 12.80 4.95 19.74
C ASN A 240 11.92 4.37 20.86
N ASN A 241 11.12 3.34 20.57
CA ASN A 241 10.27 2.68 21.57
C ASN A 241 11.12 1.92 22.60
N ASN A 242 10.71 1.94 23.87
CA ASN A 242 11.34 1.16 24.96
C ASN A 242 11.23 -0.36 24.73
N ASP A 243 10.24 -0.76 23.95
CA ASP A 243 10.02 -2.13 23.53
C ASP A 243 11.00 -2.53 22.44
N LEU A 244 12.03 -3.30 22.80
CA LEU A 244 13.10 -3.71 21.90
C LEU A 244 12.60 -4.48 20.67
N GLU A 245 11.56 -5.31 20.84
CA GLU A 245 10.99 -6.11 19.76
C GLU A 245 10.24 -5.21 18.75
N LEU A 246 9.43 -4.26 19.24
CA LEU A 246 8.74 -3.30 18.39
C LEU A 246 9.69 -2.26 17.77
N SER A 247 10.74 -1.86 18.49
CA SER A 247 11.79 -0.96 17.97
C SER A 247 12.56 -1.60 16.81
N LEU A 248 12.91 -2.88 16.93
CA LEU A 248 13.55 -3.63 15.85
C LEU A 248 12.63 -3.79 14.64
N MET A 249 11.35 -4.12 14.88
CA MET A 249 10.31 -4.14 13.85
C MET A 249 10.21 -2.79 13.14
N ALA A 250 10.11 -1.69 13.87
CA ALA A 250 10.04 -0.33 13.33
C ALA A 250 11.29 0.02 12.52
N SER A 251 12.49 -0.41 12.96
CA SER A 251 13.74 -0.20 12.25
C SER A 251 13.77 -0.90 10.88
N ASN A 252 13.27 -2.14 10.82
CA ASN A 252 13.13 -2.89 9.57
C ASN A 252 12.10 -2.25 8.63
N MET A 253 10.95 -1.86 9.17
CA MET A 253 9.92 -1.12 8.43
C MET A 253 10.47 0.19 7.87
N LYS A 254 11.22 0.97 8.67
CA LYS A 254 11.86 2.23 8.26
C LYS A 254 12.89 2.03 7.16
N ARG A 255 13.72 0.99 7.24
CA ARG A 255 14.64 0.62 6.15
C ARG A 255 13.89 0.32 4.85
N LYS A 256 12.80 -0.45 4.93
CA LYS A 256 11.96 -0.74 3.75
C LYS A 256 11.26 0.51 3.22
N PHE A 257 10.77 1.38 4.10
CA PHE A 257 10.19 2.68 3.75
C PHE A 257 11.19 3.55 2.97
N HIS A 258 12.41 3.71 3.49
CA HIS A 258 13.45 4.51 2.84
C HIS A 258 13.85 3.99 1.45
N LYS A 259 13.76 2.68 1.20
CA LYS A 259 13.99 2.11 -0.14
C LYS A 259 13.07 2.72 -1.20
N TYR A 260 11.85 3.07 -0.83
CA TYR A 260 10.83 3.61 -1.75
C TYR A 260 10.76 5.12 -1.72
N TRP A 261 10.73 5.72 -0.53
CA TRP A 261 10.49 7.15 -0.36
C TRP A 261 11.68 7.93 0.20
N GLY A 262 12.76 7.27 0.61
CA GLY A 262 13.94 7.95 1.15
C GLY A 262 14.78 8.66 0.09
N ASN A 263 14.67 8.27 -1.19
CA ASN A 263 15.33 8.95 -2.29
C ASN A 263 14.32 9.81 -3.07
N ILE A 264 14.42 11.13 -2.92
CA ILE A 264 13.54 12.11 -3.57
C ILE A 264 13.55 11.95 -5.09
N GLU A 265 14.69 11.65 -5.69
CA GLU A 265 14.83 11.52 -7.15
C GLU A 265 13.99 10.37 -7.71
N LYS A 266 13.75 9.33 -6.91
CA LYS A 266 12.93 8.17 -7.29
C LYS A 266 11.43 8.40 -7.04
N ALA A 267 11.06 9.36 -6.19
CA ALA A 267 9.66 9.67 -5.93
C ALA A 267 9.02 10.31 -7.17
N ASN A 268 7.86 9.80 -7.56
CA ASN A 268 7.09 10.34 -8.67
C ASN A 268 6.58 11.75 -8.32
N MET A 269 6.77 12.71 -9.23
CA MET A 269 6.44 14.11 -9.01
C MET A 269 4.94 14.34 -8.77
N PHE A 270 4.07 13.50 -9.32
CA PHE A 270 2.62 13.61 -9.14
C PHE A 270 2.17 13.45 -7.69
N ILE A 271 2.97 12.81 -6.82
CA ILE A 271 2.68 12.74 -5.39
C ILE A 271 2.63 14.14 -4.78
N TYR A 272 3.57 15.01 -5.17
CA TYR A 272 3.63 16.39 -4.67
C TYR A 272 2.63 17.29 -5.38
N ILE A 273 2.53 17.20 -6.71
CA ILE A 273 1.60 18.03 -7.50
C ILE A 273 0.15 17.82 -7.04
N ALA A 274 -0.26 16.57 -6.82
CA ALA A 274 -1.62 16.29 -6.36
C ALA A 274 -1.93 16.93 -5.01
N THR A 275 -0.95 17.00 -4.09
CA THR A 275 -1.11 17.68 -2.79
C THR A 275 -1.10 19.20 -2.93
N ILE A 276 -0.27 19.78 -3.82
CA ILE A 276 -0.26 21.23 -4.10
C ILE A 276 -1.60 21.69 -4.67
N LEU A 277 -2.21 20.88 -5.54
CA LEU A 277 -3.51 21.16 -6.14
C LEU A 277 -4.68 21.02 -5.15
N ASP A 278 -4.46 20.47 -3.95
CA ASP A 278 -5.47 20.47 -2.89
C ASP A 278 -5.53 21.86 -2.24
N PRO A 279 -6.67 22.57 -2.33
CA PRO A 279 -6.82 23.92 -1.76
C PRO A 279 -6.57 23.99 -0.24
N ARG A 280 -6.61 22.86 0.47
CA ARG A 280 -6.37 22.77 1.92
C ARG A 280 -4.89 22.67 2.28
N SER A 281 -4.06 22.16 1.37
CA SER A 281 -2.63 21.94 1.60
C SER A 281 -1.79 23.02 0.93
N LYS A 282 -2.01 23.24 -0.38
CA LYS A 282 -1.23 24.19 -1.20
C LYS A 282 0.29 23.91 -1.14
N LEU A 283 1.08 24.86 -1.66
CA LEU A 283 2.54 24.70 -1.77
C LEU A 283 3.21 24.72 -0.41
N GLU A 284 2.78 25.61 0.48
CA GLU A 284 3.39 25.85 1.79
C GLU A 284 3.39 24.59 2.66
N TYR A 285 2.29 23.83 2.64
CA TYR A 285 2.24 22.54 3.34
C TYR A 285 3.23 21.53 2.76
N VAL A 286 3.33 21.46 1.43
CA VAL A 286 4.25 20.52 0.78
C VAL A 286 5.70 20.88 1.11
N GLU A 287 6.06 22.15 1.11
CA GLU A 287 7.39 22.61 1.48
C GLU A 287 7.75 22.25 2.92
N PHE A 288 6.84 22.51 3.87
CA PHE A 288 7.01 22.17 5.28
C PHE A 288 7.20 20.65 5.47
N THR A 289 6.25 19.85 4.99
CA THR A 289 6.27 18.39 5.15
C THR A 289 7.46 17.74 4.42
N PHE A 290 7.90 18.34 3.30
CA PHE A 290 9.08 17.87 2.57
C PHE A 290 10.37 18.11 3.35
N GLN A 291 10.52 19.27 3.99
CA GLN A 291 11.67 19.55 4.85
C GLN A 291 11.75 18.56 6.01
N GLU A 292 10.63 18.25 6.66
CA GLU A 292 10.57 17.25 7.72
C GLU A 292 10.97 15.86 7.23
N LEU A 293 10.40 15.40 6.11
CA LEU A 293 10.65 14.06 5.59
C LEU A 293 12.09 13.85 5.09
N TYR A 294 12.74 14.93 4.61
CA TYR A 294 14.03 14.85 3.93
C TYR A 294 15.18 15.59 4.63
N ASN A 295 15.08 15.75 5.95
CA ASN A 295 16.12 16.32 6.82
C ASN A 295 16.54 17.74 6.40
N GLY A 296 15.57 18.64 6.25
CA GLY A 296 15.80 20.06 5.98
C GLY A 296 16.12 20.40 4.52
N ARG A 297 15.97 19.46 3.59
CA ARG A 297 16.11 19.76 2.16
C ARG A 297 15.02 20.69 1.67
N MET A 298 15.40 21.69 0.88
CA MET A 298 14.46 22.62 0.27
C MET A 298 13.72 21.96 -0.89
N PHE A 299 12.39 22.02 -0.83
CA PHE A 299 11.51 21.51 -1.89
C PHE A 299 11.79 22.23 -3.22
N HIS A 300 11.88 23.56 -3.18
CA HIS A 300 12.12 24.39 -4.37
C HIS A 300 13.38 23.97 -5.12
N ASP A 301 14.54 23.91 -4.44
CA ASP A 301 15.82 23.55 -5.07
C ASP A 301 15.78 22.15 -5.70
N THR A 302 15.10 21.22 -5.01
CA THR A 302 14.97 19.85 -5.49
C THR A 302 14.07 19.77 -6.71
N MET A 303 12.95 20.50 -6.71
CA MET A 303 12.05 20.57 -7.85
C MET A 303 12.68 21.29 -9.03
N GLU A 304 13.36 22.41 -8.80
CA GLU A 304 14.07 23.14 -9.85
C GLU A 304 15.14 22.26 -10.53
N SER A 305 15.90 21.49 -9.74
CA SER A 305 16.83 20.49 -10.26
C SER A 305 16.13 19.42 -11.12
N LYS A 306 14.99 18.88 -10.66
CA LYS A 306 14.19 17.92 -11.44
C LYS A 306 13.64 18.53 -12.73
N PHE A 307 13.10 19.75 -12.68
CA PHE A 307 12.58 20.46 -13.84
C PHE A 307 13.69 20.76 -14.86
N LYS A 308 14.89 21.16 -14.41
CA LYS A 308 16.05 21.36 -15.29
C LYS A 308 16.46 20.07 -15.99
N LYS A 309 16.56 18.95 -15.25
CA LYS A 309 16.85 17.62 -15.82
C LYS A 309 15.78 17.17 -16.81
N PHE A 310 14.52 17.43 -16.50
CA PHE A 310 13.43 17.14 -17.43
C PHE A 310 13.56 17.97 -18.70
N LYS A 311 13.74 19.28 -18.59
CA LYS A 311 13.87 20.20 -19.73
C LYS A 311 15.05 19.84 -20.63
N SER A 312 16.18 19.41 -20.07
CA SER A 312 17.33 18.95 -20.86
C SER A 312 17.05 17.61 -21.54
N ALA A 313 16.36 16.67 -20.88
CA ALA A 313 15.97 15.39 -21.47
C ALA A 313 14.92 15.53 -22.59
N THR A 314 14.07 16.56 -22.53
CA THR A 314 13.02 16.79 -23.54
C THR A 314 13.41 17.75 -24.67
N GLY A 315 14.62 18.31 -24.67
CA GLY A 315 15.07 19.21 -25.73
C GLY A 315 14.33 20.55 -25.76
N GLY A 316 13.85 21.02 -24.61
CA GLY A 316 13.10 22.27 -24.50
C GLY A 316 11.60 22.13 -24.82
N TRP A 317 10.86 23.18 -24.48
CA TRP A 317 9.41 23.28 -24.60
C TRP A 317 9.12 24.61 -25.29
N ASP A 318 8.03 24.68 -26.05
CA ASP A 318 7.48 25.99 -26.41
C ASP A 318 6.99 26.64 -25.12
N THR A 319 7.61 27.75 -24.72
CA THR A 319 7.27 28.48 -23.49
C THR A 319 6.12 29.45 -23.68
N ARG A 320 5.57 29.53 -24.90
CA ARG A 320 4.36 30.26 -25.22
C ARG A 320 3.18 29.60 -24.50
N SER A 321 2.38 30.41 -23.80
CA SER A 321 1.12 29.93 -23.23
C SER A 321 0.19 29.42 -24.34
N GLU A 322 -0.80 28.59 -24.02
CA GLU A 322 -1.83 28.20 -25.00
C GLU A 322 -2.48 29.44 -25.65
N LEU A 323 -2.58 30.55 -24.89
CA LEU A 323 -3.03 31.85 -25.38
C LEU A 323 -2.06 32.45 -26.41
N ASP A 324 -0.74 32.42 -26.14
CA ASP A 324 0.29 32.92 -27.07
C ASP A 324 0.39 32.09 -28.35
N GLN A 325 0.10 30.79 -28.27
CA GLN A 325 0.02 29.91 -29.44
C GLN A 325 -1.22 30.23 -30.28
N TYR A 326 -2.37 30.43 -29.63
CA TYR A 326 -3.62 30.82 -30.29
C TYR A 326 -3.54 32.19 -30.96
N LEU A 327 -2.84 33.15 -30.33
CA LEU A 327 -2.65 34.49 -30.86
C LEU A 327 -1.55 34.57 -31.94
N GLY A 328 -0.61 33.63 -31.95
CA GLY A 328 0.51 33.58 -32.90
C GLY A 328 0.19 32.94 -34.25
N GLU A 329 -0.92 32.21 -34.38
CA GLU A 329 -1.37 31.62 -35.66
C GLU A 329 -2.26 32.57 -36.50
N GLY A 330 -2.49 33.80 -36.01
CA GLY A 330 -3.34 34.81 -36.64
C GLY A 330 -2.64 36.08 -37.14
N ALA A 331 -1.31 36.07 -37.32
CA ALA A 331 -0.53 37.23 -37.79
C ALA A 331 0.15 36.97 -39.14
#